data_AF-A0A1A7Z2Y2-F1
#
_entry.id   AF-A0A1A7Z2Y2-F1
#
_cell.length_a   1.000
_cell.length_b   1.000
_cell.length_c   1.000
_cell.angle_alpha   90.00
_cell.angle_beta   90.00
_cell.angle_gamma   90.00
#
_symmetry.space_group_name_H-M   'P 1'
#
loop_
_entity.id
_entity.type
_entity.pdbx_description
1 polymer ?
#
loop_
_entity_poly.entity_id
_entity_poly.type
_entity_poly.pdbx_seq_one_letter_code
_entity_poly.pdbx_strand_id
1 'polypeptide(L)'
;VVLFVIGIFAFLAYKYLIRKTQGSARVTDGTTQEMDHITDESVPNVDIQPLLPDIAEILGWKDMKDLAMRSGISGTVIDSIKLNHPNNHEECCIELLRKWVEKNGRSASQELVQSLRKSQKRDKAEKILEILRTP
;
A
#
# COMPACT_ATOMS: atom_id res chain seq x y z
N VAL A 1 15.85 -4.56 29.47
CA VAL A 1 15.15 -5.32 28.40
C VAL A 1 13.63 -5.24 28.51
N VAL A 2 13.03 -5.50 29.68
CA VAL A 2 11.56 -5.47 29.87
C VAL A 2 10.90 -4.11 29.54
N LEU A 3 11.56 -2.99 29.83
CA LEU A 3 11.03 -1.65 29.55
C LEU A 3 10.90 -1.32 28.05
N PHE A 4 11.79 -1.85 27.21
CA PHE A 4 11.74 -1.64 25.76
C PHE A 4 10.57 -2.38 25.12
N VAL A 5 10.20 -3.55 25.65
CA VAL A 5 9.08 -4.34 25.15
C VAL A 5 7.75 -3.63 25.41
N ILE A 6 7.58 -3.06 26.61
CA ILE A 6 6.39 -2.28 26.98
C ILE A 6 6.26 -1.03 26.11
N GLY A 7 7.38 -0.34 25.86
CA GLY A 7 7.43 0.82 24.96
C GLY A 7 7.02 0.48 23.52
N ILE A 8 7.48 -0.65 22.99
CA ILE A 8 7.10 -1.11 21.64
C ILE A 8 5.61 -1.48 21.58
N PHE A 9 5.09 -2.21 22.56
CA PHE A 9 3.66 -2.54 22.60
C PHE A 9 2.79 -1.29 22.73
N ALA A 10 3.18 -0.33 23.57
CA ALA A 10 2.48 0.94 23.71
C ALA A 10 2.55 1.76 22.42
N PHE A 11 3.70 1.81 21.73
CA PHE A 11 3.86 2.49 20.46
C PHE A 11 3.06 1.84 19.33
N LEU A 12 3.00 0.50 19.29
CA LEU A 12 2.18 -0.25 18.35
C LEU A 12 0.69 -0.06 18.61
N ALA A 13 0.26 -0.10 19.87
CA ALA A 13 -1.11 0.20 20.27
C ALA A 13 -1.46 1.66 19.95
N TYR A 14 -0.55 2.59 20.19
CA TYR A 14 -0.70 4.01 19.86
C TYR A 14 -0.86 4.24 18.35
N LYS A 15 0.01 3.66 17.51
CA LYS A 15 -0.16 3.72 16.04
C LYS A 15 -1.40 2.97 15.56
N TYR A 16 -1.79 1.89 16.20
CA TYR A 16 -3.01 1.14 15.88
C TYR A 16 -4.28 1.95 16.22
N LEU A 17 -4.28 2.64 17.36
CA LEU A 17 -5.36 3.52 17.78
C LEU A 17 -5.48 4.74 16.86
N ILE A 18 -4.35 5.38 16.49
CA ILE A 18 -4.35 6.52 15.55
C ILE A 18 -4.82 6.10 14.15
N ARG A 19 -4.52 4.87 13.71
CA ARG A 19 -5.07 4.30 12.47
C ARG A 19 -6.59 4.16 12.51
N LYS A 20 -7.21 3.99 13.69
CA LYS A 20 -8.67 3.93 13.85
C LYS A 20 -9.31 5.33 13.83
N THR A 21 -8.62 6.36 14.32
CA THR A 21 -9.17 7.72 14.45
C THR A 21 -9.10 8.55 13.17
N GLN A 22 -8.28 8.18 12.18
CA GLN A 22 -8.41 8.72 10.82
C GLN A 22 -9.55 8.05 10.03
N GLY A 23 -10.25 7.10 10.64
CA GLY A 23 -11.51 6.56 10.16
C GLY A 23 -12.69 7.07 10.99
N SER A 24 -12.94 8.39 11.02
CA SER A 24 -14.31 8.86 11.27
C SER A 24 -14.51 10.35 11.01
N ALA A 25 -15.21 10.68 9.93
CA ALA A 25 -16.15 11.80 9.91
C ALA A 25 -17.27 11.54 8.88
N ARG A 26 -18.25 10.74 9.32
CA ARG A 26 -19.68 10.66 8.90
C ARG A 26 -19.96 10.26 7.43
N VAL A 27 -20.92 9.36 7.15
CA VAL A 27 -22.36 9.52 7.42
C VAL A 27 -23.05 8.16 7.69
N THR A 28 -23.96 8.19 8.68
CA THR A 28 -25.21 7.40 8.91
C THR A 28 -25.80 6.75 7.65
N ASP A 29 -26.57 5.68 7.61
CA ASP A 29 -27.41 4.89 8.52
C ASP A 29 -27.94 3.73 7.63
N GLY A 30 -28.37 2.61 8.21
CA GLY A 30 -29.28 1.68 7.55
C GLY A 30 -28.72 0.72 6.49
N THR A 31 -28.65 -0.56 6.88
CA THR A 31 -29.15 -1.73 6.13
C THR A 31 -29.57 -1.48 4.67
N THR A 32 -28.87 -2.09 3.71
CA THR A 32 -29.38 -3.11 2.77
C THR A 32 -28.32 -3.33 1.69
N GLN A 33 -28.22 -4.58 1.26
CA GLN A 33 -27.41 -5.03 0.15
C GLN A 33 -27.70 -4.20 -1.11
N GLU A 34 -26.79 -3.30 -1.47
CA GLU A 34 -26.71 -2.73 -2.81
C GLU A 34 -25.28 -2.90 -3.33
N MET A 35 -25.21 -3.73 -4.36
CA MET A 35 -24.09 -3.91 -5.27
C MET A 35 -23.94 -2.62 -6.07
N ASP A 36 -23.51 -1.53 -5.43
CA ASP A 36 -23.46 -0.23 -6.06
C ASP A 36 -22.03 0.11 -6.51
N HIS A 37 -21.91 0.21 -7.82
CA HIS A 37 -20.98 1.05 -8.56
C HIS A 37 -19.52 1.04 -8.08
N ILE A 38 -18.74 0.08 -8.59
CA ILE A 38 -17.32 0.33 -8.83
C ILE A 38 -17.29 1.56 -9.74
N THR A 39 -16.99 2.72 -9.18
CA THR A 39 -16.67 3.90 -9.97
C THR A 39 -15.56 3.48 -10.92
N ASP A 40 -15.95 3.42 -12.20
CA ASP A 40 -15.11 3.37 -13.38
C ASP A 40 -14.27 4.67 -13.45
N GLU A 41 -13.54 4.94 -12.38
CA GLU A 41 -12.46 5.89 -12.40
C GLU A 41 -11.35 5.23 -13.19
N SER A 42 -11.33 5.52 -14.49
CA SER A 42 -10.26 5.17 -15.42
C SER A 42 -8.91 5.45 -14.75
N VAL A 43 -8.25 4.40 -14.28
CA VAL A 43 -6.90 4.49 -13.73
C VAL A 43 -5.98 4.70 -14.91
N PRO A 44 -5.27 5.84 -14.98
CA PRO A 44 -4.42 6.15 -16.11
C PRO A 44 -3.34 5.06 -16.25
N ASN A 45 -3.19 4.57 -17.48
CA ASN A 45 -2.13 3.65 -17.85
C ASN A 45 -0.84 4.45 -18.10
N VAL A 46 -0.31 5.01 -17.02
CA VAL A 46 0.94 5.78 -16.98
C VAL A 46 2.08 4.92 -16.47
N ASP A 47 3.29 5.25 -16.91
CA ASP A 47 4.48 4.65 -16.34
C ASP A 47 4.63 5.13 -14.90
N ILE A 48 4.50 4.19 -13.95
CA ILE A 48 4.58 4.50 -12.52
C ILE A 48 6.01 4.40 -12.00
N GLN A 49 6.99 4.00 -12.83
CA GLN A 49 8.41 3.97 -12.46
C GLN A 49 8.95 5.27 -11.86
N PRO A 50 8.68 6.46 -12.43
CA PRO A 50 9.13 7.73 -11.83
C PRO A 50 8.44 8.04 -10.50
N LEU A 51 7.23 7.51 -10.29
CA LEU A 51 6.38 7.79 -9.13
C LEU A 51 6.55 6.73 -8.01
N LEU A 52 7.44 5.74 -8.20
CA LEU A 52 7.68 4.68 -7.22
C LEU A 52 8.09 5.21 -5.84
N PRO A 53 8.94 6.25 -5.69
CA PRO A 53 9.30 6.78 -4.38
C PRO A 53 8.07 7.31 -3.62
N ASP A 54 7.26 8.15 -4.27
CA ASP A 54 6.06 8.76 -3.66
C ASP A 54 5.02 7.68 -3.29
N ILE A 55 4.83 6.70 -4.18
CA ILE A 55 3.95 5.55 -3.93
C ILE A 55 4.50 4.70 -2.78
N ALA A 56 5.81 4.47 -2.71
CA ALA A 56 6.45 3.68 -1.67
C ALA A 56 6.35 4.36 -0.29
N GLU A 57 6.42 5.69 -0.23
CA GLU A 57 6.20 6.45 1.01
C GLU A 57 4.76 6.27 1.53
N ILE A 58 3.76 6.36 0.65
CA ILE A 58 2.34 6.20 1.02
C ILE A 58 2.02 4.75 1.36
N LEU A 59 2.53 3.81 0.55
CA LEU A 59 2.24 2.38 0.69
C LEU A 59 2.98 1.81 1.90
N GLY A 60 4.29 2.01 1.96
CA GLY A 60 5.18 1.46 2.96
C GLY A 60 5.48 -0.03 2.77
N TRP A 61 6.63 -0.44 3.31
CA TRP A 61 7.18 -1.80 3.14
C TRP A 61 6.22 -2.94 3.46
N LYS A 62 5.45 -2.84 4.56
CA LYS A 62 4.55 -3.93 4.98
C LYS A 62 3.44 -4.15 3.95
N ASP A 63 2.83 -3.07 3.47
CA ASP A 63 1.72 -3.16 2.54
C ASP A 63 2.20 -3.59 1.16
N MET A 64 3.42 -3.15 0.77
CA MET A 64 4.07 -3.61 -0.45
C MET A 64 4.45 -5.09 -0.39
N LYS A 65 4.95 -5.57 0.75
CA LYS A 65 5.25 -7.01 0.95
C LYS A 65 4.00 -7.87 0.76
N ASP A 66 2.90 -7.48 1.39
CA ASP A 66 1.63 -8.21 1.26
C ASP A 66 1.14 -8.21 -0.21
N LEU A 67 1.27 -7.08 -0.90
CA LEU A 67 0.93 -6.94 -2.32
C LEU A 67 1.80 -7.85 -3.20
N ALA A 68 3.12 -7.78 -3.02
CA ALA A 68 4.10 -8.58 -3.75
C ALA A 68 3.83 -10.08 -3.60
N MET A 69 3.57 -10.53 -2.37
CA MET A 69 3.24 -11.93 -2.09
C MET A 69 1.95 -12.36 -2.80
N ARG A 70 0.90 -11.53 -2.79
CA ARG A 70 -0.36 -11.82 -3.49
C ARG A 70 -0.20 -11.88 -5.01
N SER A 71 0.71 -11.08 -5.57
CA SER A 71 1.04 -11.12 -6.99
C SER A 71 2.05 -12.22 -7.36
N GLY A 72 2.39 -13.11 -6.41
CA GLY A 72 3.27 -14.26 -6.65
C GLY A 72 4.75 -13.89 -6.79
N ILE A 73 5.20 -12.81 -6.16
CA ILE A 73 6.63 -12.60 -5.91
C ILE A 73 7.04 -13.51 -4.76
N SER A 74 8.08 -14.31 -4.98
CA SER A 74 8.58 -15.26 -3.97
C SER A 74 9.04 -14.53 -2.70
N GLY A 75 8.75 -15.13 -1.55
CA GLY A 75 9.30 -14.68 -0.26
C GLY A 75 10.83 -14.60 -0.27
N THR A 76 11.51 -15.47 -1.02
CA THR A 76 12.97 -15.44 -1.16
C THR A 76 13.48 -14.16 -1.83
N VAL A 77 12.73 -13.61 -2.80
CA VAL A 77 13.06 -12.33 -3.45
C VAL A 77 12.87 -11.18 -2.47
N ILE A 78 11.78 -11.22 -1.69
CA ILE A 78 11.46 -10.20 -0.69
C ILE A 78 12.52 -10.18 0.42
N ASP A 79 12.95 -11.35 0.88
CA ASP A 79 13.97 -11.47 1.92
C ASP A 79 15.36 -11.04 1.40
N SER A 80 15.67 -11.33 0.13
CA SER A 80 16.90 -10.84 -0.53
C SER A 80 16.95 -9.31 -0.58
N ILE A 81 15.86 -8.65 -0.98
CA ILE A 81 15.74 -7.18 -1.00
C ILE A 81 15.95 -6.61 0.41
N LYS A 82 15.31 -7.24 1.41
CA LYS A 82 15.46 -6.81 2.81
C LYS A 82 16.90 -6.97 3.32
N LEU A 83 17.61 -8.01 2.88
CA LEU A 83 19.02 -8.22 3.23
C LEU A 83 19.94 -7.21 2.56
N ASN A 84 19.61 -6.75 1.35
CA ASN A 84 20.38 -5.71 0.65
C ASN A 84 20.22 -4.33 1.30
N HIS A 85 19.04 -4.05 1.87
CA HIS A 85 18.70 -2.74 2.45
C HIS A 85 18.17 -2.84 3.90
N PRO A 86 18.94 -3.41 4.85
CA PRO A 86 18.42 -3.81 6.16
C PRO A 86 17.91 -2.67 7.04
N ASN A 87 18.43 -1.45 6.84
CA ASN A 87 18.06 -0.26 7.60
C ASN A 87 17.21 0.74 6.80
N ASN A 88 16.98 0.47 5.51
CA ASN A 88 16.23 1.38 4.64
C ASN A 88 14.98 0.68 4.12
N HIS A 89 13.91 0.77 4.91
CA HIS A 89 12.60 0.21 4.57
C HIS A 89 11.95 0.90 3.37
N GLU A 90 12.29 2.16 3.12
CA GLU A 90 11.81 2.91 1.97
C GLU A 90 12.47 2.38 0.69
N GLU A 91 13.79 2.26 0.68
CA GLU A 91 14.54 1.67 -0.44
C GLU A 91 14.10 0.22 -0.71
N CYS A 92 13.91 -0.59 0.34
CA CYS A 92 13.33 -1.93 0.19
C CYS A 92 11.97 -1.87 -0.53
N CYS A 93 11.11 -0.93 -0.12
CA CYS A 93 9.77 -0.77 -0.69
C CYS A 93 9.83 -0.34 -2.15
N ILE A 94 10.69 0.62 -2.49
CA ILE A 94 10.92 1.08 -3.86
C ILE A 94 11.42 -0.07 -4.72
N GLU A 95 12.43 -0.83 -4.27
CA GLU A 95 12.98 -1.95 -5.03
C GLU A 95 11.94 -3.05 -5.25
N LEU A 96 11.15 -3.38 -4.22
CA LEU A 96 10.09 -4.38 -4.34
C LEU A 96 8.95 -3.92 -5.25
N LEU A 97 8.54 -2.65 -5.14
CA LEU A 97 7.53 -2.04 -5.99
C LEU A 97 8.02 -2.00 -7.46
N ARG A 98 9.29 -1.68 -7.69
CA ARG A 98 9.91 -1.74 -9.02
C ARG A 98 9.81 -3.13 -9.64
N LYS A 99 10.22 -4.18 -8.90
CA LYS A 99 10.12 -5.57 -9.39
C LYS A 99 8.67 -5.98 -9.67
N TRP A 100 7.74 -5.49 -8.85
CA TRP A 100 6.32 -5.74 -9.04
C TRP A 100 5.79 -5.07 -10.32
N VAL A 101 6.19 -3.83 -10.59
CA VAL A 101 5.86 -3.12 -11.83
C VAL A 101 6.49 -3.79 -13.05
N GLU A 102 7.75 -4.21 -12.96
CA GLU A 102 8.42 -4.96 -14.03
C GLU A 102 7.68 -6.26 -14.37
N LYS A 103 7.11 -6.95 -13.36
CA LYS A 103 6.32 -8.16 -13.55
C LYS A 103 4.95 -7.90 -14.19
N ASN A 104 4.25 -6.86 -13.73
CA ASN A 104 2.89 -6.55 -14.19
C ASN A 104 2.86 -5.69 -15.46
N GLY A 105 3.97 -5.04 -15.80
CA GLY A 105 4.10 -4.20 -16.98
C GLY A 105 3.18 -2.98 -16.92
N ARG A 106 2.55 -2.65 -18.06
CA ARG A 106 1.72 -1.43 -18.21
C ARG A 106 0.45 -1.45 -17.35
N SER A 107 -0.11 -2.61 -17.02
CA SER A 107 -1.29 -2.71 -16.15
C SER A 107 -0.95 -2.57 -14.66
N ALA A 108 0.32 -2.36 -14.30
CA ALA A 108 0.74 -2.23 -12.91
C ALA A 108 0.03 -1.09 -12.17
N SER A 109 -0.22 0.06 -12.81
CA SER A 109 -0.96 1.17 -12.18
C SER A 109 -2.37 0.75 -11.75
N GLN A 110 -3.08 0.07 -12.65
CA GLN A 110 -4.45 -0.39 -12.44
C GLN A 110 -4.51 -1.48 -11.37
N GLU A 111 -3.61 -2.47 -11.47
CA GLU A 111 -3.52 -3.57 -10.50
C GLU A 111 -3.15 -3.07 -9.10
N LEU A 112 -2.35 -2.01 -9.00
CA LEU A 112 -1.93 -1.43 -7.72
C LEU A 112 -3.14 -0.81 -7.03
N VAL A 113 -3.86 0.08 -7.73
CA VAL A 113 -5.06 0.75 -7.21
C VAL A 113 -6.14 -0.27 -6.87
N GLN A 114 -6.38 -1.26 -7.74
CA GLN A 114 -7.36 -2.31 -7.48
C GLN A 114 -6.98 -3.18 -6.28
N SER A 115 -5.71 -3.57 -6.15
CA SER A 115 -5.25 -4.38 -5.03
C SER A 115 -5.34 -3.65 -3.70
N LEU A 116 -5.10 -2.33 -3.71
CA LEU A 116 -5.26 -1.48 -2.53
C LEU A 116 -6.74 -1.30 -2.14
N ARG A 117 -7.62 -1.09 -3.13
CA ARG A 117 -9.08 -1.07 -2.91
C ARG A 117 -9.58 -2.40 -2.31
N LYS A 118 -9.13 -3.54 -2.85
CA LYS A 118 -9.46 -4.89 -2.34
C LYS A 118 -8.91 -5.17 -0.94
N SER A 119 -7.80 -4.51 -0.56
CA SER A 119 -7.15 -4.71 0.76
C SER A 119 -7.68 -3.77 1.85
N GLN A 120 -8.85 -3.14 1.64
CA GLN A 120 -9.43 -2.10 2.53
C GLN A 120 -8.50 -0.90 2.81
N LYS A 121 -7.54 -0.63 1.90
CA LYS A 121 -6.63 0.52 1.96
C LYS A 121 -7.06 1.59 0.95
N ARG A 122 -8.36 1.93 0.96
CA ARG A 122 -8.96 2.84 -0.04
C ARG A 122 -8.33 4.23 -0.01
N ASP A 123 -8.06 4.78 1.17
CA ASP A 123 -7.42 6.10 1.31
C ASP A 123 -6.03 6.15 0.65
N LYS A 124 -5.27 5.05 0.73
CA LYS A 124 -3.96 4.95 0.05
C LYS A 124 -4.14 4.82 -1.46
N ALA A 125 -5.13 4.05 -1.89
CA ALA A 125 -5.43 3.86 -3.30
C ALA A 125 -5.81 5.19 -3.97
N GLU A 126 -6.59 6.03 -3.27
CA GLU A 126 -7.01 7.35 -3.76
C GLU A 126 -5.83 8.33 -3.83
N LYS A 127 -4.97 8.39 -2.80
CA LYS A 127 -3.76 9.21 -2.85
C LYS A 127 -2.81 8.80 -3.97
N ILE A 128 -2.63 7.49 -4.16
CA ILE A 128 -1.81 6.98 -5.26
C ILE A 128 -2.47 7.33 -6.60
N LEU A 129 -3.78 7.19 -6.73
CA LEU A 129 -4.51 7.58 -7.95
C LEU A 129 -4.38 9.07 -8.25
N GLU A 130 -4.36 9.93 -7.23
CA GLU A 130 -4.13 11.38 -7.36
C GLU A 130 -2.72 11.67 -7.89
N ILE A 131 -1.69 10.99 -7.37
CA ILE A 131 -0.31 11.08 -7.87
C ILE A 131 -0.24 10.62 -9.34
N LEU A 132 -0.91 9.51 -9.69
CA LEU A 132 -0.95 9.00 -11.05
C LEU A 132 -1.69 9.91 -12.05
N ARG A 133 -2.59 10.76 -11.56
CA ARG A 133 -3.37 11.72 -12.36
C ARG A 133 -2.66 13.07 -12.50
N THR A 134 -1.70 13.35 -11.62
CA THR A 134 -0.95 14.61 -11.64
C THR A 134 0.23 14.43 -12.59
N PRO A 135 0.27 15.13 -13.74
CA PRO A 135 1.29 14.95 -14.78
C PRO A 135 2.67 15.46 -14.37
#